data_AF-A0A435GLE2-F1
#
_entry.id   AF-A0A435GLE2-F1
#
_cell.length_a   1.000
_cell.length_b   1.000
_cell.length_c   1.000
_cell.angle_alpha   90.00
_cell.angle_beta   90.00
_cell.angle_gamma   90.00
#
_symmetry.space_group_name_H-M   'P 1'
#
loop_
_entity.id
_entity.type
_entity.pdbx_description
1 polymer ?
#
loop_
_entity_poly.entity_id
_entity_poly.type
_entity_poly.pdbx_seq_one_letter_code
_entity_poly.pdbx_strand_id
1 'polypeptide(L)'
;QISSPRAAEKVVIKDGVMKDGRIVARKVTGYTDAGAYSRHSPYGAQKGAGHYPGPYTIPNVWIDTYCVYTNRTPSSAMRGFGVTIGDFALEVQTDKLARLIGMDPLEFRFINAYRDDDMKAHRQPTEGAALIECMQEASRAANWPVAEKYLAMSSYVKGA
;
A
#
# COMPACT_ATOMS: atom_id res chain seq x y z
N GLN A 1 -22.68 4.75 26.83
CA GLN A 1 -21.56 5.17 25.97
C GLN A 1 -21.30 4.07 24.94
N ILE A 2 -21.66 4.30 23.67
CA ILE A 2 -21.29 3.37 22.57
C ILE A 2 -19.91 3.81 22.08
N SER A 3 -18.93 2.89 22.14
CA SER A 3 -17.59 3.15 21.62
C SER A 3 -17.63 3.28 20.09
N SER A 4 -16.78 4.13 19.53
CA SER A 4 -16.68 4.30 18.08
C SER A 4 -15.98 3.09 17.42
N PRO A 5 -16.55 2.50 16.36
CA PRO A 5 -15.90 1.43 15.62
C PRO A 5 -14.83 1.97 14.63
N ARG A 6 -14.07 1.05 14.04
CA ARG A 6 -13.29 1.29 12.81
C ARG A 6 -14.25 1.70 11.69
N ALA A 7 -13.85 2.65 10.85
CA ALA A 7 -14.60 3.00 9.66
C ALA A 7 -14.73 1.80 8.70
N ALA A 8 -15.90 1.65 8.10
CA ALA A 8 -16.04 0.80 6.92
C ALA A 8 -15.48 1.56 5.72
N GLU A 9 -14.74 0.88 4.84
CA GLU A 9 -14.12 1.51 3.68
C GLU A 9 -14.43 0.74 2.40
N LYS A 10 -14.55 1.48 1.30
CA LYS A 10 -14.55 0.94 -0.06
C LYS A 10 -13.34 1.51 -0.79
N VAL A 11 -12.47 0.63 -1.27
CA VAL A 11 -11.27 1.01 -2.01
C VAL A 11 -11.36 0.43 -3.41
N VAL A 12 -11.26 1.28 -4.42
CA VAL A 12 -11.19 0.90 -5.84
C VAL A 12 -9.78 1.20 -6.32
N ILE A 13 -9.09 0.19 -6.83
CA ILE A 13 -7.70 0.29 -7.27
C ILE A 13 -7.62 -0.06 -8.76
N LYS A 14 -6.88 0.74 -9.52
CA LYS A 14 -6.51 0.47 -10.90
C LYS A 14 -5.02 0.70 -11.06
N ASP A 15 -4.29 -0.31 -11.50
CA ASP A 15 -2.85 -0.22 -11.75
C ASP A 15 -2.52 -0.38 -13.23
N GLY A 16 -1.42 0.25 -13.65
CA GLY A 16 -0.71 -0.06 -14.88
C GLY A 16 0.53 -0.86 -14.54
N VAL A 17 0.69 -2.04 -15.15
CA VAL A 17 1.81 -2.96 -14.92
C VAL A 17 2.49 -3.30 -16.23
N MET A 18 3.83 -3.32 -16.22
CA MET A 18 4.65 -3.73 -17.35
C MET A 18 4.90 -5.24 -17.31
N LYS A 19 5.22 -5.84 -18.47
CA LYS A 19 5.55 -7.28 -18.55
C LYS A 19 6.75 -7.68 -17.70
N ASP A 20 7.63 -6.73 -17.39
CA ASP A 20 8.82 -6.93 -16.55
C ASP A 20 8.52 -6.85 -15.04
N GLY A 21 7.25 -6.67 -14.64
CA GLY A 21 6.83 -6.62 -13.24
C GLY A 21 6.75 -5.23 -12.63
N ARG A 22 7.20 -4.17 -13.31
CA ARG A 22 7.12 -2.81 -12.77
C ARG A 22 5.69 -2.26 -12.78
N ILE A 23 5.23 -1.73 -11.65
CA ILE A 23 4.02 -0.92 -11.55
C ILE A 23 4.37 0.50 -12.01
N VAL A 24 3.79 0.93 -13.13
CA VAL A 24 4.07 2.24 -13.73
C VAL A 24 3.00 3.28 -13.41
N ALA A 25 1.81 2.85 -13.00
CA ALA A 25 0.74 3.76 -12.62
C ALA A 25 -0.17 3.14 -11.56
N ARG A 26 -0.69 3.97 -10.66
CA ARG A 26 -1.71 3.58 -9.67
C ARG A 26 -2.75 4.69 -9.54
N LYS A 27 -4.02 4.33 -9.74
CA LYS A 27 -5.17 5.18 -9.41
C LYS A 27 -5.97 4.52 -8.29
N VAL A 28 -6.22 5.26 -7.22
CA VAL A 28 -7.03 4.79 -6.09
C VAL A 28 -8.18 5.74 -5.83
N THR A 29 -9.36 5.18 -5.61
CA THR A 29 -10.52 5.89 -5.08
C THR A 29 -10.96 5.24 -3.79
N GLY A 30 -10.81 5.96 -2.68
CA GLY A 30 -11.16 5.52 -1.32
C GLY A 30 -12.42 6.22 -0.81
N TYR A 31 -13.33 5.46 -0.24
CA TYR A 31 -14.50 5.97 0.50
C TYR A 31 -14.42 5.48 1.94
N THR A 32 -14.42 6.42 2.89
CA THR A 32 -14.41 6.14 4.33
C THR A 32 -15.75 6.53 4.94
N ASP A 33 -16.49 5.56 5.45
CA ASP A 33 -17.77 5.79 6.14
C ASP A 33 -17.52 6.37 7.53
N ALA A 34 -17.88 7.65 7.72
CA ALA A 34 -17.73 8.37 8.98
C ALA A 34 -18.86 8.07 9.99
N GLY A 35 -19.96 7.46 9.55
CA GLY A 35 -21.21 7.43 10.30
C GLY A 35 -21.88 8.81 10.37
N ALA A 36 -22.67 9.06 11.41
CA ALA A 36 -23.54 10.23 11.51
C ALA A 36 -22.80 11.59 11.68
N TYR A 37 -21.54 11.58 12.11
CA TYR A 37 -20.71 12.77 12.29
C TYR A 37 -19.22 12.42 12.22
N SER A 38 -18.37 13.41 11.92
CA SER A 38 -17.04 13.14 11.35
C SER A 38 -16.03 12.54 12.34
N ARG A 39 -16.07 12.95 13.62
CA ARG A 39 -15.03 12.63 14.62
C ARG A 39 -13.62 12.75 13.99
N HIS A 40 -12.83 11.68 14.00
CA HIS A 40 -11.51 11.63 13.37
C HIS A 40 -11.49 10.91 12.00
N SER A 41 -12.65 10.54 11.45
CA SER A 41 -12.75 9.86 10.16
C SER A 41 -12.13 10.66 8.98
N PRO A 42 -12.25 12.01 8.91
CA PRO A 42 -11.56 12.79 7.87
C PRO A 42 -10.04 12.62 7.90
N TYR A 43 -9.44 12.56 9.10
CA TYR A 43 -8.01 12.31 9.24
C TYR A 43 -7.65 10.88 8.79
N GLY A 44 -8.51 9.90 9.03
CA GLY A 44 -8.35 8.54 8.50
C GLY A 44 -8.37 8.48 6.98
N ALA A 45 -9.30 9.20 6.34
CA ALA A 45 -9.35 9.30 4.88
C ALA A 45 -8.09 9.97 4.29
N GLN A 46 -7.59 11.03 4.93
CA GLN A 46 -6.35 11.70 4.53
C GLN A 46 -5.12 10.80 4.72
N LYS A 47 -5.04 10.09 5.85
CA LYS A 47 -3.95 9.15 6.11
C LYS A 47 -3.96 8.00 5.10
N GLY A 48 -5.14 7.46 4.78
CA GLY A 48 -5.33 6.50 3.71
C GLY A 48 -4.79 7.02 2.38
N ALA A 49 -5.08 8.28 2.03
CA ALA A 49 -4.56 8.91 0.82
C ALA A 49 -3.02 8.92 0.74
N GLY A 50 -2.33 9.27 1.83
CA GLY A 50 -0.87 9.20 1.88
C GLY A 50 -0.31 7.77 1.81
N HIS A 51 -1.11 6.78 2.20
CA HIS A 51 -0.71 5.37 2.31
C HIS A 51 -0.98 4.55 1.04
N TYR A 52 -1.98 4.92 0.22
CA TYR A 52 -2.36 4.17 -0.98
C TYR A 52 -1.29 3.97 -2.07
N PRO A 53 -0.20 4.76 -2.18
CA PRO A 53 0.92 4.36 -3.04
C PRO A 53 1.48 2.99 -2.65
N GLY A 54 1.36 2.61 -1.38
CA GLY A 54 2.00 1.43 -0.80
C GLY A 54 3.49 1.67 -0.58
N PRO A 55 4.22 0.65 -0.13
CA PRO A 55 5.66 0.72 0.05
C PRO A 55 6.42 0.53 -1.27
N TYR A 56 5.84 1.01 -2.38
CA TYR A 56 6.29 0.73 -3.74
C TYR A 56 6.65 2.00 -4.50
N THR A 57 7.73 1.94 -5.27
CA THR A 57 8.17 3.01 -6.18
C THR A 57 7.31 3.02 -7.44
N ILE A 58 6.26 3.86 -7.43
CA ILE A 58 5.32 4.01 -8.54
C ILE A 58 5.43 5.43 -9.11
N PRO A 59 5.82 5.60 -10.39
CA PRO A 59 6.10 6.93 -10.94
C PRO A 59 4.85 7.78 -11.18
N ASN A 60 3.68 7.17 -11.42
CA ASN A 60 2.44 7.90 -11.70
C ASN A 60 1.35 7.49 -10.70
N VAL A 61 1.01 8.38 -9.76
CA VAL A 61 0.02 8.08 -8.72
C VAL A 61 -1.08 9.14 -8.69
N TRP A 62 -2.33 8.69 -8.69
CA TRP A 62 -3.51 9.54 -8.53
C TRP A 62 -4.43 8.97 -7.45
N ILE A 63 -4.82 9.79 -6.47
CA ILE A 63 -5.57 9.33 -5.32
C ILE A 63 -6.69 10.31 -5.00
N ASP A 64 -7.93 9.81 -5.03
CA ASP A 64 -9.11 10.52 -4.56
C ASP A 64 -9.61 9.83 -3.30
N THR A 65 -9.78 10.56 -2.19
CA THR A 65 -10.39 10.01 -0.97
C THR A 65 -11.56 10.85 -0.51
N TYR A 66 -12.62 10.16 -0.09
CA TYR A 66 -13.87 10.77 0.35
C TYR A 66 -14.22 10.27 1.74
N CYS A 67 -14.41 11.20 2.67
CA CYS A 67 -15.02 10.91 3.96
C CYS A 67 -16.52 11.17 3.83
N VAL A 68 -17.34 10.13 3.96
CA VAL A 68 -18.78 10.19 3.66
C VAL A 68 -19.59 10.02 4.93
N TYR A 69 -20.66 10.82 5.07
CA TYR A 69 -21.62 10.66 6.16
C TYR A 69 -22.65 9.59 5.84
N THR A 70 -23.01 8.81 6.84
CA THR A 70 -24.09 7.81 6.76
C THR A 70 -24.92 7.83 8.04
N ASN A 71 -26.06 7.14 8.06
CA ASN A 71 -26.88 7.01 9.27
C ASN A 71 -26.37 5.91 10.23
N ARG A 72 -25.10 5.51 10.14
CA ARG A 72 -24.48 4.49 11.02
C ARG A 72 -23.82 5.12 12.25
N THR A 73 -23.47 4.27 13.22
CA THR A 73 -22.66 4.67 14.38
C THR A 73 -21.37 5.35 13.91
N PRO A 74 -21.08 6.57 14.41
CA PRO A 74 -19.89 7.33 14.07
C PRO A 74 -18.60 6.55 14.31
N SER A 75 -17.81 6.38 13.25
CA SER A 75 -16.49 5.78 13.33
C SER A 75 -15.45 6.75 13.88
N SER A 76 -14.32 6.22 14.32
CA SER A 76 -13.18 7.03 14.75
C SER A 76 -11.88 6.25 14.61
N ALA A 77 -10.84 6.77 15.27
CA ALA A 77 -9.54 6.17 15.45
C ALA A 77 -9.62 4.70 15.89
N MET A 78 -8.94 3.83 15.13
CA MET A 78 -8.55 2.49 15.57
C MET A 78 -7.12 2.23 15.04
N ARG A 79 -6.34 1.36 15.70
CA ARG A 79 -4.95 1.04 15.32
C ARG A 79 -4.85 0.79 13.80
N GLY A 80 -3.91 1.49 13.16
CA GLY A 80 -3.77 1.58 11.71
C GLY A 80 -4.33 2.89 11.13
N PHE A 81 -5.53 3.30 11.56
CA PHE A 81 -6.14 4.58 11.16
C PHE A 81 -6.38 4.68 9.64
N GLY A 82 -7.09 3.69 9.08
CA GLY A 82 -7.34 3.53 7.64
C GLY A 82 -6.28 2.71 6.90
N VAL A 83 -5.03 2.74 7.39
CA VAL A 83 -3.89 2.02 6.79
C VAL A 83 -4.15 0.51 6.64
N THR A 84 -4.67 -0.16 7.68
CA THR A 84 -4.81 -1.63 7.65
C THR A 84 -5.81 -2.13 6.61
N ILE A 85 -6.88 -1.37 6.33
CA ILE A 85 -7.85 -1.74 5.29
C ILE A 85 -7.25 -1.44 3.92
N GLY A 86 -6.56 -0.30 3.79
CA GLY A 86 -5.76 0.04 2.62
C GLY A 86 -4.74 -1.03 2.27
N ASP A 87 -3.89 -1.44 3.21
CA ASP A 87 -2.88 -2.49 3.05
C ASP A 87 -3.50 -3.78 2.54
N PHE A 88 -4.59 -4.25 3.16
CA PHE A 88 -5.27 -5.44 2.68
C PHE A 88 -5.70 -5.31 1.21
N ALA A 89 -6.31 -4.18 0.83
CA ALA A 89 -6.74 -3.95 -0.55
C ALA A 89 -5.55 -3.84 -1.52
N LEU A 90 -4.49 -3.12 -1.15
CA LEU A 90 -3.28 -2.95 -1.94
C LEU A 90 -2.56 -4.27 -2.15
N GLU A 91 -2.37 -5.07 -1.10
CA GLU A 91 -1.61 -6.31 -1.16
C GLU A 91 -2.37 -7.42 -1.90
N VAL A 92 -3.71 -7.47 -1.76
CA VAL A 92 -4.55 -8.33 -2.62
C VAL A 92 -4.43 -7.92 -4.09
N GLN A 93 -4.40 -6.61 -4.38
CA GLN A 93 -4.21 -6.11 -5.73
C GLN A 93 -2.81 -6.44 -6.27
N THR A 94 -1.76 -6.28 -5.47
CA THR A 94 -0.37 -6.64 -5.82
C THR A 94 -0.26 -8.12 -6.18
N ASP A 95 -0.87 -9.02 -5.39
CA ASP A 95 -0.92 -10.45 -5.71
C ASP A 95 -1.64 -10.73 -7.04
N LYS A 96 -2.75 -10.04 -7.32
CA LYS A 96 -3.47 -10.17 -8.59
C LYS A 96 -2.61 -9.73 -9.78
N LEU A 97 -1.85 -8.64 -9.64
CA LEU A 97 -0.96 -8.16 -10.69
C LEU A 97 0.18 -9.13 -10.97
N ALA A 98 0.83 -9.66 -9.92
CA ALA A 98 1.88 -10.66 -10.07
C ALA A 98 1.37 -11.89 -10.83
N ARG A 99 0.23 -12.45 -10.42
CA ARG A 99 -0.40 -13.61 -11.09
C ARG A 99 -0.84 -13.29 -12.52
N LEU A 100 -1.32 -12.07 -12.79
CA LEU A 100 -1.72 -11.65 -14.13
C LEU A 100 -0.57 -11.71 -15.14
N ILE A 101 0.65 -11.41 -14.71
CA ILE A 101 1.84 -11.47 -15.57
C ILE A 101 2.66 -12.76 -15.41
N GLY A 102 2.17 -13.71 -14.60
CA GLY A 102 2.84 -15.00 -14.37
C GLY A 102 4.10 -14.92 -13.51
N MET A 103 4.16 -13.96 -12.57
CA MET A 103 5.29 -13.77 -11.65
C MET A 103 4.93 -14.22 -10.23
N ASP A 104 5.94 -14.68 -9.48
CA ASP A 104 5.79 -14.93 -8.05
C ASP A 104 5.41 -13.62 -7.29
N PRO A 105 4.42 -13.65 -6.38
CA PRO A 105 3.99 -12.44 -5.69
C PRO A 105 5.05 -11.79 -4.80
N LEU A 106 5.97 -12.56 -4.21
CA LEU A 106 7.04 -11.99 -3.37
C LEU A 106 8.12 -11.36 -4.25
N GLU A 107 8.52 -12.03 -5.33
CA GLU A 107 9.44 -11.48 -6.34
C GLU A 107 8.91 -10.19 -6.98
N PHE A 108 7.60 -10.13 -7.27
CA PHE A 108 6.95 -8.92 -7.78
C PHE A 108 7.09 -7.73 -6.81
N ARG A 109 7.04 -7.98 -5.50
CA ARG A 109 7.24 -6.93 -4.48
C ARG A 109 8.68 -6.46 -4.41
N PHE A 110 9.66 -7.35 -4.57
CA PHE A 110 11.08 -6.97 -4.66
C PHE A 110 11.36 -5.97 -5.78
N ILE A 111 10.76 -6.18 -6.96
CA ILE A 111 10.93 -5.28 -8.11
C ILE A 111 10.42 -3.87 -7.79
N ASN A 112 9.29 -3.79 -7.09
CA ASN A 112 8.57 -2.54 -6.87
C ASN A 112 8.89 -1.86 -5.53
N ALA A 113 9.58 -2.52 -4.60
CA ALA A 113 9.86 -1.96 -3.27
C ALA A 113 10.60 -0.62 -3.35
N TYR A 114 10.26 0.29 -2.43
CA TYR A 114 11.03 1.52 -2.24
C TYR A 114 12.49 1.23 -1.92
N ARG A 115 13.35 2.09 -2.47
CA ARG A 115 14.75 2.24 -2.09
C ARG A 115 14.97 3.62 -1.48
N ASP A 116 16.07 3.79 -0.77
CA ASP A 116 16.51 5.11 -0.35
C ASP A 116 16.64 6.04 -1.56
N ASP A 117 16.31 7.31 -1.34
CA ASP A 117 16.21 8.35 -2.36
C ASP A 117 15.13 8.16 -3.43
N ASP A 118 14.29 7.13 -3.33
CA ASP A 118 13.08 7.06 -4.17
C ASP A 118 12.08 8.14 -3.76
N MET A 119 11.55 8.83 -4.76
CA MET A 119 10.58 9.89 -4.55
C MET A 119 9.19 9.29 -4.30
N LYS A 120 8.66 9.47 -3.10
CA LYS A 120 7.29 9.06 -2.75
C LYS A 120 6.26 9.92 -3.49
N ALA A 121 5.04 9.41 -3.64
CA ALA A 121 3.95 10.11 -4.32
C ALA A 121 3.65 11.52 -3.76
N HIS A 122 3.88 11.73 -2.46
CA HIS A 122 3.71 13.01 -1.78
C HIS A 122 4.97 13.89 -1.79
N ARG A 123 5.90 13.64 -2.74
CA ARG A 123 7.12 14.42 -2.99
C ARG A 123 8.04 14.57 -1.78
N GLN A 124 8.31 13.44 -1.14
CA GLN A 124 9.35 13.34 -0.13
C GLN A 124 10.28 12.18 -0.51
N PRO A 125 11.60 12.34 -0.39
CA PRO A 125 12.50 11.21 -0.55
C PRO A 125 12.19 10.13 0.50
N THR A 126 12.47 8.90 0.13
CA THR A 126 12.45 7.78 1.07
C THR A 126 13.78 7.72 1.78
N GLU A 127 13.72 7.56 3.10
CA GLU A 127 14.89 7.44 3.97
C GLU A 127 14.66 6.24 4.88
N GLY A 128 15.70 5.43 5.09
CA GLY A 128 15.61 4.25 5.95
C GLY A 128 14.70 3.17 5.37
N ALA A 129 14.66 3.02 4.05
CA ALA A 129 13.98 1.91 3.41
C ALA A 129 14.63 0.59 3.85
N ALA A 130 13.81 -0.40 4.20
CA ALA A 130 14.29 -1.72 4.64
C ALA A 130 13.37 -2.86 4.16
N LEU A 131 12.45 -2.59 3.22
CA LEU A 131 11.45 -3.57 2.82
C LEU A 131 12.10 -4.78 2.13
N ILE A 132 13.12 -4.55 1.29
CA ILE A 132 13.83 -5.64 0.60
C ILE A 132 14.45 -6.59 1.62
N GLU A 133 15.18 -6.05 2.59
CA GLU A 133 15.82 -6.81 3.66
C GLU A 133 14.79 -7.56 4.52
N CYS A 134 13.68 -6.89 4.89
CA CYS A 134 12.59 -7.54 5.60
C CYS A 134 11.96 -8.70 4.81
N MET A 135 11.79 -8.54 3.49
CA MET A 135 11.24 -9.60 2.64
C MET A 135 12.21 -10.77 2.46
N GLN A 136 13.52 -10.52 2.43
CA GLN A 136 14.54 -11.57 2.40
C GLN A 136 14.48 -12.42 3.67
N GLU A 137 14.41 -11.78 4.85
CA GLU A 137 14.25 -12.52 6.12
C GLU A 137 12.91 -13.25 6.20
N ALA A 138 11.82 -12.61 5.75
CA ALA A 138 10.51 -13.26 5.71
C ALA A 138 10.48 -14.48 4.79
N SER A 139 11.13 -14.40 3.62
CA SER A 139 11.29 -15.53 2.69
C SER A 139 12.03 -16.69 3.35
N ARG A 140 13.14 -16.43 4.04
CA ARG A 140 13.90 -17.46 4.77
C ARG A 140 13.07 -18.08 5.88
N ALA A 141 12.43 -17.27 6.71
CA ALA A 141 11.63 -17.74 7.84
C ALA A 141 10.41 -18.57 7.40
N ALA A 142 9.78 -18.21 6.27
CA ALA A 142 8.64 -18.90 5.72
C ALA A 142 9.00 -20.08 4.80
N ASN A 143 10.29 -20.30 4.51
CA ASN A 143 10.76 -21.21 3.45
C ASN A 143 10.11 -20.93 2.08
N TRP A 144 9.88 -19.65 1.75
CA TRP A 144 9.34 -19.24 0.46
C TRP A 144 10.49 -19.07 -0.54
N PRO A 145 10.57 -19.91 -1.60
CA PRO A 145 11.67 -19.83 -2.56
C PRO A 145 11.61 -18.53 -3.37
N VAL A 146 12.74 -17.84 -3.47
CA VAL A 146 12.92 -16.65 -4.31
C VAL A 146 14.22 -16.78 -5.08
N ALA A 147 14.26 -16.27 -6.32
CA ALA A 147 15.47 -16.32 -7.12
C ALA A 147 16.63 -15.52 -6.46
N GLU A 148 17.85 -16.01 -6.62
CA GLU A 148 19.07 -15.44 -6.01
C GLU A 148 19.26 -13.95 -6.33
N LYS A 149 18.88 -13.52 -7.53
CA LYS A 149 18.93 -12.10 -7.94
C LYS A 149 18.15 -11.17 -7.00
N TYR A 150 17.07 -11.63 -6.36
CA TYR A 150 16.30 -10.82 -5.40
C TYR A 150 16.92 -10.84 -3.99
N LEU A 151 17.67 -11.90 -3.66
CA LEU A 151 18.46 -11.96 -2.43
C LEU A 151 19.70 -11.06 -2.47
N ALA A 152 20.17 -10.71 -3.67
CA ALA A 152 21.26 -9.76 -3.87
C ALA A 152 20.81 -8.28 -3.86
N MET A 153 19.50 -8.01 -3.93
CA MET A 153 18.98 -6.64 -3.91
C MET A 153 19.14 -5.99 -2.53
N SER A 154 19.15 -4.65 -2.49
CA SER A 154 19.09 -3.88 -1.26
C SER A 154 18.20 -2.64 -1.40
N SER A 155 17.57 -2.25 -0.29
CA SER A 155 16.83 -0.99 -0.19
C SER A 155 17.77 0.22 -0.15
N TYR A 156 19.03 0.05 0.27
CA TYR A 156 19.97 1.16 0.49
C TYR A 156 20.75 1.57 -0.78
N VAL A 157 20.77 0.72 -1.81
CA VAL A 157 21.56 0.94 -3.03
C VAL A 157 20.65 0.93 -4.26
N LYS A 158 20.70 2.03 -5.01
CA LYS A 158 19.93 2.16 -6.25
C LYS A 158 20.65 1.45 -7.40
N GLY A 159 20.13 0.31 -7.86
CA GLY A 159 20.61 -0.38 -9.07
C GLY A 159 21.56 -1.57 -8.87
N ALA A 160 21.55 -2.21 -7.71
CA ALA A 160 22.17 -3.53 -7.51
C ALA A 160 21.34 -4.66 -8.13
#